data_AF-A0A7K3LS22-F1
#
_entry.id   AF-A0A7K3LS22-F1
#
_cell.length_a   1.000
_cell.length_b   1.000
_cell.length_c   1.000
_cell.angle_alpha   90.00
_cell.angle_beta   90.00
_cell.angle_gamma   90.00
#
_symmetry.space_group_name_H-M   'P 1'
#
loop_
_entity.id
_entity.type
_entity.pdbx_description
1 polymer ?
#
loop_
_entity_poly.entity_id
_entity_poly.type
_entity_poly.pdbx_seq_one_letter_code
_entity_poly.pdbx_strand_id
1 'polypeptide(L)' 'MDEARVQAANRQWVTLSTIDVVARRLGDLGQGLNERRLRTLISRDLITPDREDPDSGTKFYCLGDVLDAHHRHARRRRAG' A
#
# COMPACT_ATOMS: atom_id res chain seq x y z
N MET A 1 -5.14 18.41 -4.82
CA MET A 1 -4.84 17.03 -4.42
C MET A 1 -3.51 17.09 -3.70
N ASP A 2 -3.52 16.90 -2.38
CA ASP A 2 -2.42 17.19 -1.44
C ASP A 2 -1.14 16.39 -1.70
N GLU A 3 -0.24 16.93 -2.53
CA GLU A 3 1.11 16.39 -2.76
C GLU A 3 1.90 16.26 -1.45
N ALA A 4 1.67 17.15 -0.48
CA ALA A 4 2.30 17.09 0.85
C ALA A 4 1.90 15.84 1.66
N ARG A 5 0.65 15.38 1.54
CA ARG A 5 0.20 14.14 2.20
C ARG A 5 0.77 12.91 1.52
N VAL A 6 0.91 12.93 0.20
CA VAL A 6 1.56 11.86 -0.56
C VAL A 6 3.05 11.78 -0.20
N GLN A 7 3.75 12.92 -0.12
CA GLN A 7 5.15 12.98 0.30
C GLN A 7 5.38 12.53 1.75
N ALA A 8 4.48 12.88 2.67
CA ALA A 8 4.54 12.40 4.05
C ALA A 8 4.23 10.90 4.18
N ALA A 9 3.35 10.37 3.31
CA ALA A 9 3.07 8.93 3.23
C ALA A 9 4.25 8.14 2.66
N ASN A 10 5.04 8.72 1.75
CA ASN A 10 6.22 8.07 1.15
C ASN A 10 7.34 7.70 2.15
N ARG A 11 7.24 8.10 3.43
CA ARG A 11 8.21 7.75 4.48
C ARG A 11 7.69 6.77 5.52
N GLN A 12 6.50 6.19 5.32
CA GLN A 12 5.93 5.23 6.24
C GLN A 12 5.98 3.82 5.68
N TRP A 13 6.38 2.87 6.52
CA TRP A 13 6.30 1.44 6.20
C TRP A 13 5.01 0.85 6.74
N VAL A 14 4.42 -0.05 5.96
CA VAL A 14 3.23 -0.80 6.30
C VAL A 14 3.48 -2.29 6.14
N THR A 15 2.76 -3.08 6.93
CA THR A 15 2.73 -4.54 6.85
C THR A 15 1.33 -4.99 6.46
N LEU A 16 1.17 -6.29 6.20
CA LEU A 16 -0.16 -6.87 5.98
C LEU A 16 -1.12 -6.62 7.15
N SER A 17 -0.61 -6.64 8.38
CA SER A 17 -1.43 -6.44 9.58
C SER A 17 -1.76 -4.97 9.87
N THR A 18 -0.93 -4.01 9.43
CA THR A 18 -1.14 -2.58 9.73
C THR A 18 -1.86 -1.81 8.62
N ILE A 19 -1.91 -2.36 7.40
CA ILE A 19 -2.43 -1.65 6.22
C ILE A 19 -3.87 -1.18 6.37
N ASP A 20 -4.75 -1.98 6.98
CA ASP A 20 -6.17 -1.63 7.18
C ASP A 20 -6.31 -0.41 8.10
N VAL A 21 -5.50 -0.33 9.16
CA VAL A 21 -5.51 0.80 10.09
C VAL A 21 -4.99 2.06 9.41
N VAL A 22 -3.91 1.94 8.63
CA VAL A 22 -3.32 3.06 7.89
C VAL A 22 -4.28 3.55 6.81
N ALA A 23 -4.89 2.65 6.03
CA ALA A 23 -5.85 2.98 4.99
C ALA A 23 -7.04 3.78 5.54
N ARG A 24 -7.58 3.41 6.70
CA ARG A 24 -8.65 4.16 7.39
C ARG A 24 -8.24 5.58 7.74
N ARG A 25 -6.98 5.80 8.14
CA ARG A 25 -6.44 7.14 8.47
C ARG A 25 -6.22 8.01 7.23
N LEU A 26 -6.00 7.40 6.07
CA LEU A 26 -5.79 8.10 4.80
C LEU A 26 -7.09 8.58 4.16
N GLY A 27 -8.26 8.12 4.62
CA GLY A 27 -9.55 8.50 4.06
C GLY A 27 -9.70 8.05 2.61
N ASP A 28 -10.14 8.96 1.74
CA ASP A 28 -10.41 8.68 0.31
C ASP A 28 -9.19 8.12 -0.44
N LEU A 29 -7.98 8.53 -0.06
CA LEU A 29 -6.74 8.02 -0.67
C LEU A 29 -6.53 6.52 -0.40
N GLY A 30 -6.93 6.05 0.77
CA GLY A 30 -6.86 4.66 1.20
C GLY A 30 -8.13 3.87 0.89
N GLN A 31 -9.13 4.45 0.24
CA GLN A 31 -10.39 3.76 0.01
C GLN A 31 -10.20 2.48 -0.81
N GLY A 32 -10.68 1.35 -0.27
CA GLY A 32 -10.54 0.03 -0.89
C GLY A 32 -9.12 -0.55 -0.84
N LEU A 33 -8.22 0.05 -0.08
CA LEU A 33 -6.94 -0.52 0.33
C LEU A 33 -7.14 -1.26 1.66
N ASN A 34 -6.77 -2.53 1.68
CA ASN A 34 -6.88 -3.43 2.83
C ASN A 34 -5.86 -4.57 2.68
N GLU A 35 -5.77 -5.46 3.65
CA GLU A 35 -4.84 -6.61 3.62
C GLU A 35 -4.98 -7.43 2.33
N ARG A 36 -6.22 -7.75 1.93
CA ARG A 36 -6.49 -8.54 0.73
C ARG A 36 -5.99 -7.84 -0.54
N ARG A 37 -6.18 -6.53 -0.63
CA ARG A 37 -5.67 -5.70 -1.73
C ARG A 37 -4.15 -5.72 -1.73
N LEU A 38 -3.51 -5.49 -0.58
CA LEU A 38 -2.06 -5.49 -0.45
C LEU A 38 -1.48 -6.85 -0.88
N ARG A 39 -2.06 -7.96 -0.42
CA ARG A 39 -1.70 -9.33 -0.82
C ARG A 39 -1.87 -9.57 -2.33
N THR A 40 -2.88 -8.96 -2.95
CA THR A 40 -3.07 -9.01 -4.41
C THR A 40 -1.97 -8.24 -5.15
N LEU A 41 -1.54 -7.09 -4.63
CA LEU A 41 -0.44 -6.32 -5.23
C LEU A 41 0.87 -7.11 -5.16
N ILE A 42 1.17 -7.71 -4.00
CA ILE A 42 2.35 -8.57 -3.79
C ILE A 42 2.31 -9.78 -4.73
N SER A 43 1.19 -10.51 -4.78
CA SER A 43 1.07 -11.72 -5.62
C SER A 43 1.15 -11.43 -7.11
N ARG A 44 0.91 -10.19 -7.54
CA ARG A 44 1.04 -9.75 -8.93
C ARG A 44 2.37 -9.05 -9.22
N ASP A 45 3.30 -9.09 -8.26
CA ASP A 45 4.62 -8.47 -8.34
C ASP A 45 4.55 -6.97 -8.68
N LEU A 46 3.48 -6.29 -8.21
CA LEU A 46 3.28 -4.86 -8.43
C LEU A 46 4.00 -4.00 -7.38
N ILE A 47 4.41 -4.62 -6.27
CA ILE A 47 5.19 -4.00 -5.19
C ILE A 47 6.14 -5.05 -4.62
N THR A 48 7.29 -4.60 -4.15
CA THR A 48 8.27 -5.43 -3.45
C THR A 48 8.42 -4.96 -2.01
N PRO A 49 8.75 -5.86 -1.07
CA PRO A 49 9.08 -5.44 0.29
C PRO A 49 10.37 -4.62 0.27
N ASP A 50 10.38 -3.51 1.01
CA ASP A 50 11.58 -2.69 1.22
C ASP A 50 12.49 -3.33 2.28
N ARG A 51 11.88 -3.96 3.29
CA ARG A 51 12.58 -4.68 4.37
C ARG A 51 11.82 -5.92 4.80
N GLU A 52 12.56 -6.85 5.38
CA GLU A 52 12.03 -8.02 6.06
C GLU A 52 12.66 -8.11 7.45
N ASP A 53 11.83 -8.32 8.46
CA ASP A 53 12.30 -8.63 9.82
C ASP A 53 12.87 -10.06 9.84
N PRO A 54 14.16 -10.25 10.16
CA PRO A 54 14.80 -11.57 10.07
C PRO A 54 14.29 -12.56 11.13
N ASP A 55 13.78 -12.07 12.26
CA ASP A 55 13.31 -12.90 13.37
C ASP A 55 11.89 -13.42 13.13
N SER A 56 10.99 -12.57 12.61
CA SER A 56 9.58 -12.89 12.39
C SER A 56 9.20 -13.17 10.94
N GLY A 57 10.08 -12.85 9.97
CA GLY A 57 9.76 -12.89 8.53
C GLY A 57 8.77 -11.81 8.09
N THR A 58 8.54 -10.79 8.93
CA THR A 58 7.56 -9.74 8.64
C THR A 58 8.08 -8.83 7.53
N LYS A 59 7.33 -8.77 6.43
CA LYS A 59 7.64 -7.90 5.28
C LYS A 59 7.05 -6.51 5.46
N PHE A 60 7.90 -5.51 5.26
CA PHE A 60 7.55 -4.09 5.28
C PHE A 60 7.54 -3.53 3.87
N TYR A 61 6.47 -2.82 3.54
CA TYR A 61 6.24 -2.21 2.24
C TYR A 61 6.18 -0.70 2.41
N CYS A 62 6.77 0.05 1.50
CA CYS A 62 6.62 1.51 1.50
C CYS A 62 5.17 1.87 1.19
N LEU A 63 4.55 2.70 2.03
CA LEU A 63 3.16 3.13 1.85
C LEU A 63 2.97 3.90 0.54
N GLY A 64 3.98 4.67 0.12
CA GLY A 64 3.99 5.38 -1.17
C GLY A 64 3.78 4.43 -2.36
N ASP A 65 4.62 3.39 -2.44
CA ASP A 65 4.57 2.40 -3.51
C ASP A 65 3.26 1.61 -3.48
N VAL A 66 2.78 1.28 -2.27
CA VAL A 66 1.49 0.60 -2.09
C VAL A 66 0.34 1.45 -2.62
N LEU A 67 0.32 2.75 -2.32
CA LEU A 67 -0.73 3.67 -2.78
C LEU A 67 -0.70 3.86 -4.30
N ASP A 68 0.49 4.08 -4.86
CA ASP A 68 0.67 4.21 -6.31
C ASP A 68 0.23 2.93 -7.04
N ALA A 69 0.67 1.76 -6.59
CA ALA A 69 0.26 0.48 -7.17
C ALA A 69 -1.25 0.23 -7.02
N HIS A 70 -1.84 0.57 -5.87
CA HIS A 70 -3.29 0.47 -5.62
C HIS A 70 -4.09 1.34 -6.60
N HIS A 71 -3.71 2.60 -6.76
CA HIS A 71 -4.40 3.53 -7.66
C HIS A 71 -4.23 3.13 -9.12
N ARG A 72 -3.04 2.68 -9.54
CA ARG A 72 -2.83 2.12 -10.88
C ARG A 72 -3.68 0.87 -11.12
N HIS A 73 -3.78 -0.01 -10.14
CA HIS A 73 -4.62 -1.22 -10.24
C HIS A 73 -6.12 -0.89 -10.31
N ALA A 74 -6.58 0.10 -9.53
CA ALA A 74 -7.97 0.56 -9.56
C ALA A 74 -8.34 1.19 -10.91
N ARG A 75 -7.44 2.00 -11.50
CA ARG A 75 -7.66 2.62 -12.83
C ARG A 75 -7.76 1.57 -13.94
N ARG A 76 -6.91 0.54 -13.93
CA ARG A 76 -6.94 -0.54 -14.94
C ARG A 76 -8.25 -1.33 -14.96
N ARG A 77 -8.94 -1.48 -13.82
CA ARG A 77 -10.25 -2.16 -13.76
C ARG A 77 -11.43 -1.32 -14.23
N ARG A 78 -11.28 0.00 -14.34
CA ARG A 78 -12.35 0.88 -14.82
C ARG A 78 -12.36 1.04 -16.34
N ALA A 79 -11.30 0.58 -17.02
CA ALA A 79 -11.11 0.74 -18.46
C ALA A 79 -11.38 -0.55 -19.26
N GLY A 80 -11.88 -1.61 -18.61
CA GLY A 80 -12.28 -2.87 -19.25
C GLY A 80 -13.61 -3.32 -18.67
#